data_AF-A0A6G8QDW0-F1
#
_entry.id   AF-A0A6G8QDW0-F1
#
_cell.length_a   1.000
_cell.length_b   1.000
_cell.length_c   1.000
_cell.angle_alpha   90.00
_cell.angle_beta   90.00
_cell.angle_gamma   90.00
#
_symmetry.space_group_name_H-M   'P 1'
#
loop_
_entity.id
_entity.type
_entity.pdbx_description
1 polymer ?
#
loop_
_entity_poly.entity_id
_entity_poly.type
_entity_poly.pdbx_seq_one_letter_code
_entity_poly.pdbx_strand_id
1 'polypeptide(L)'
;MSEERTNRQSFFSRMFKENEGDGEGTSIYSRQEIGSERANESESGPHSRAFTVERAAEVIKNLPPEVPRPAAVRIVRQTLEAAGIDINELDSSTRARESRLESEIDLSEERIRKLKDDTEDVIRNLEDQIRKAREARNFGVAEQERKIDAAEAGLEDIDMVRGFFGLPQSESEDEPDEPAEDTTAGDETQVIEGVGEDDTQVLRKPGPLSDSEDYWNNRDERGQ
;
A
#
# COMPACT_ATOMS: atom_id res chain seq x y z
N MET A 1 15.21 52.80 30.00
CA MET A 1 14.07 52.84 30.93
C MET A 1 12.84 52.54 30.09
N SER A 2 12.09 51.45 30.25
CA SER A 2 11.99 50.45 31.31
C SER A 2 11.39 49.15 30.73
N GLU A 3 11.62 48.05 31.43
CA GLU A 3 11.14 46.69 31.18
C GLU A 3 9.63 46.51 31.40
N GLU A 4 9.01 45.51 30.74
CA GLU A 4 8.09 44.48 31.30
C GLU A 4 7.50 43.67 30.13
N ARG A 5 7.95 42.44 29.84
CA ARG A 5 7.68 41.14 30.49
C ARG A 5 6.18 40.73 30.53
N THR A 6 5.97 39.56 29.89
CA THR A 6 4.97 38.51 30.12
C THR A 6 3.50 38.78 29.80
N ASN A 7 3.04 38.27 28.65
CA ASN A 7 1.89 37.35 28.64
C ASN A 7 1.89 36.46 27.38
N ARG A 8 2.71 35.40 27.41
CA ARG A 8 2.60 34.27 26.47
C ARG A 8 1.77 33.18 27.16
N GLN A 9 0.46 33.36 27.18
CA GLN A 9 -0.47 32.29 27.50
C GLN A 9 -1.60 32.28 26.46
N SER A 10 -2.01 31.07 26.08
CA SER A 10 -3.31 30.76 25.48
C SER A 10 -3.49 30.85 23.96
N PHE A 11 -2.51 30.38 23.17
CA PHE A 11 -2.81 29.84 21.84
C PHE A 11 -2.99 28.31 21.87
N PHE A 12 -2.15 27.59 22.62
CA PHE A 12 -2.29 26.14 22.78
C PHE A 12 -3.53 25.72 23.59
N SER A 13 -4.10 26.61 24.41
CA SER A 13 -5.32 26.33 25.17
C SER A 13 -6.60 26.35 24.34
N ARG A 14 -6.54 26.72 23.04
CA ARG A 14 -7.73 26.75 22.17
C ARG A 14 -7.92 25.47 21.35
N MET A 15 -6.89 24.63 21.21
CA MET A 15 -7.01 23.34 20.50
C MET A 15 -7.39 22.16 21.40
N PHE A 16 -7.37 22.32 22.73
CA PHE A 16 -7.72 21.24 23.67
C PHE A 16 -8.97 21.53 24.51
N LYS A 17 -9.78 22.52 24.12
CA LYS A 17 -11.09 22.72 24.76
C LYS A 17 -12.11 21.79 24.11
N GLU A 18 -12.20 20.63 24.73
CA GLU A 18 -13.23 19.61 24.63
C GLU A 18 -14.66 20.18 24.80
N ASN A 19 -15.58 19.54 24.08
CA ASN A 19 -17.05 19.62 24.08
C ASN A 19 -17.67 20.86 23.39
N GLU A 20 -18.66 20.74 22.50
CA GLU A 20 -19.69 19.71 22.30
C GLU A 20 -20.35 19.99 20.95
N GLY A 21 -20.77 18.95 20.22
CA GLY A 21 -21.82 19.09 19.20
C GLY A 21 -21.41 18.77 17.76
N ASP A 22 -21.77 17.54 17.38
CA ASP A 22 -22.24 17.06 16.08
C ASP A 22 -21.50 17.42 14.78
N GLY A 23 -21.13 16.35 14.06
CA GLY A 23 -21.49 16.24 12.65
C GLY A 23 -20.33 16.13 11.66
N GLU A 24 -20.06 14.89 11.27
CA GLU A 24 -19.66 14.51 9.90
C GLU A 24 -18.18 14.69 9.47
N GLY A 25 -17.48 13.55 9.47
CA GLY A 25 -16.91 13.07 8.21
C GLY A 25 -15.43 13.36 7.94
N THR A 26 -14.52 12.79 8.73
CA THR A 26 -13.24 12.27 8.20
C THR A 26 -12.76 11.08 9.03
N SER A 27 -12.94 9.87 8.51
CA SER A 27 -12.36 8.65 9.09
C SER A 27 -10.85 8.67 8.83
N ILE A 28 -10.09 9.20 9.78
CA ILE A 28 -8.64 9.07 9.83
C ILE A 28 -8.36 7.65 10.33
N TYR A 29 -7.72 6.83 9.49
CA TYR A 29 -7.20 5.52 9.90
C TYR A 29 -6.18 5.72 11.02
N SER A 30 -6.61 5.45 12.26
CA SER A 30 -5.77 5.45 13.44
C SER A 30 -4.71 4.35 13.33
N ARG A 31 -3.49 4.76 12.99
CA ARG A 31 -2.26 3.96 13.15
C ARG A 31 -1.79 4.05 14.61
N GLN A 32 -2.58 3.50 15.53
CA GLN A 32 -2.27 3.23 16.94
C GLN A 32 -3.41 2.31 17.40
N GLU A 33 -3.27 0.98 17.42
CA GLU A 33 -2.81 0.23 18.59
C GLU A 33 -2.48 -1.22 18.15
N ILE A 34 -1.23 -1.44 17.77
CA ILE A 34 -0.59 -2.74 17.99
C ILE A 34 0.07 -2.58 19.35
N GLY A 35 -0.57 -3.07 20.41
CA GLY A 35 0.01 -3.08 21.75
C GLY A 35 -1.00 -2.81 22.86
N SER A 36 -1.24 -3.84 23.67
CA SER A 36 -1.68 -3.75 25.06
C SER A 36 -3.10 -3.23 25.38
N GLU A 37 -4.13 -3.96 24.94
CA GLU A 37 -5.26 -4.24 25.84
C GLU A 37 -5.01 -5.56 26.60
N ARG A 38 -3.95 -5.52 27.41
CA ARG A 38 -3.71 -6.42 28.54
C ARG A 38 -3.76 -5.62 29.86
N ALA A 39 -4.41 -4.46 29.83
CA ALA A 39 -4.36 -3.48 30.91
C ALA A 39 -5.72 -2.79 31.06
N ASN A 40 -6.76 -3.56 31.40
CA ASN A 40 -7.90 -3.08 32.17
C ASN A 40 -8.55 -4.24 32.96
N GLU A 41 -7.68 -5.04 33.56
CA GLU A 41 -8.02 -5.86 34.73
C GLU A 41 -6.99 -5.47 35.81
N SER A 42 -7.06 -4.21 36.22
CA SER A 42 -6.23 -3.64 37.28
C SER A 42 -7.09 -2.83 38.24
N GLU A 43 -8.25 -3.40 38.60
CA GLU A 43 -8.96 -3.08 39.84
C GLU A 43 -9.36 -4.36 40.55
N SER A 44 -8.38 -5.21 40.80
CA SER A 44 -8.49 -6.17 41.88
C SER A 44 -7.11 -6.26 42.52
N GLY A 45 -7.06 -6.21 43.85
CA GLY A 45 -5.82 -6.02 44.61
C GLY A 45 -4.74 -7.09 44.38
N PRO A 46 -3.65 -7.08 45.17
CA PRO A 46 -2.46 -7.93 45.00
C PRO A 46 -2.70 -9.46 45.16
N HIS A 47 -3.96 -9.91 45.15
CA HIS A 47 -4.40 -11.30 45.22
C HIS A 47 -5.36 -11.74 44.11
N SER A 48 -5.63 -10.91 43.11
CA SER A 48 -6.46 -11.29 41.94
C SER A 48 -5.59 -11.64 40.74
N ARG A 49 -4.60 -12.49 40.97
CA ARG A 49 -3.71 -13.01 39.94
C ARG A 49 -4.53 -13.98 39.09
N ALA A 50 -5.16 -13.51 38.01
CA ALA A 50 -6.00 -14.27 37.09
C ALA A 50 -5.55 -15.75 36.99
N PHE A 51 -6.28 -16.60 37.71
CA PHE A 51 -5.96 -18.00 37.90
C PHE A 51 -6.36 -18.76 36.64
N THR A 52 -5.36 -19.14 35.85
CA THR A 52 -5.56 -19.44 34.43
C THR A 52 -4.76 -20.66 33.97
N VAL A 53 -5.23 -21.25 32.88
CA VAL A 53 -4.64 -22.38 32.13
C VAL A 53 -3.12 -22.26 31.98
N GLU A 54 -2.60 -21.05 31.81
CA GLU A 54 -1.17 -20.74 31.75
C GLU A 54 -0.42 -21.24 32.97
N ARG A 55 -0.94 -20.98 34.18
CA ARG A 55 -0.28 -21.34 35.42
C ARG A 55 -0.28 -22.86 35.61
N ALA A 56 -1.36 -23.53 35.21
CA ALA A 56 -1.39 -24.99 35.16
C ALA A 56 -0.38 -25.55 34.16
N ALA A 57 -0.26 -24.93 32.98
CA ALA A 57 0.73 -25.29 31.98
C ALA A 57 2.17 -25.05 32.47
N GLU A 58 2.44 -23.98 33.22
CA GLU A 58 3.75 -23.70 33.83
C GLU A 58 4.14 -24.77 34.84
N VAL A 59 3.22 -25.17 35.73
CA VAL A 59 3.48 -26.27 36.69
C VAL A 59 3.79 -27.57 35.95
N ILE A 60 3.05 -27.88 34.88
CA ILE A 60 3.29 -29.07 34.06
C ILE A 60 4.65 -29.00 33.38
N LYS A 61 5.05 -27.84 32.82
CA LYS A 61 6.35 -27.64 32.16
C LYS A 61 7.54 -27.79 33.11
N ASN A 62 7.35 -27.52 34.40
CA ASN A 62 8.39 -27.62 35.42
C ASN A 62 8.51 -29.02 36.04
N LEU A 63 7.70 -30.00 35.63
CA LEU A 63 7.82 -31.39 36.11
C LEU A 63 8.99 -32.10 35.44
N PRO A 64 9.76 -32.90 36.20
CA PRO A 64 10.77 -33.78 35.60
C PRO A 64 10.09 -34.80 34.66
N PRO A 65 10.59 -35.00 33.44
CA PRO A 65 9.97 -35.92 32.47
C PRO A 65 10.02 -37.39 32.92
N GLU A 66 10.88 -37.73 33.89
CA GLU A 66 11.00 -39.08 34.46
C GLU A 66 9.85 -39.43 35.42
N VAL A 67 9.06 -38.44 35.86
CA VAL A 67 7.94 -38.67 36.78
C VAL A 67 6.82 -39.39 36.03
N PRO A 68 6.39 -40.60 36.48
CA PRO A 68 5.28 -41.30 35.85
C PRO A 68 4.02 -40.43 35.84
N ARG A 69 3.29 -40.45 34.72
CA ARG A 69 2.08 -39.62 34.52
C ARG A 69 1.10 -39.63 35.70
N PRO A 70 0.79 -40.77 36.37
CA PRO A 70 -0.10 -40.77 37.53
C PRO A 70 0.45 -39.94 38.71
N ALA A 71 1.76 -39.97 38.93
CA ALA A 71 2.42 -39.17 39.97
C ALA A 71 2.47 -37.69 39.57
N ALA A 72 2.76 -37.39 38.30
CA ALA A 72 2.77 -36.02 37.77
C ALA A 72 1.39 -35.35 37.94
N VAL A 73 0.30 -36.05 37.59
CA VAL A 73 -1.07 -35.54 37.77
C VAL A 73 -1.37 -35.25 39.24
N ARG A 74 -0.95 -36.12 40.16
CA ARG A 74 -1.15 -35.90 41.60
C ARG A 74 -0.38 -34.69 42.10
N ILE A 75 0.87 -34.53 41.67
CA ILE A 75 1.71 -33.37 42.03
C ILE A 75 1.05 -32.08 41.51
N VAL A 76 0.71 -32.03 40.21
CA VAL A 76 0.04 -30.87 39.60
C VAL A 76 -1.24 -30.53 40.36
N ARG A 77 -2.11 -31.52 40.60
CA ARG A 77 -3.35 -31.32 41.33
C ARG A 77 -3.12 -30.72 42.72
N GLN A 78 -2.21 -31.27 43.51
CA GLN A 78 -1.88 -30.74 44.83
C GLN A 78 -1.31 -29.32 44.77
N THR A 79 -0.47 -29.02 43.78
CA THR A 79 0.10 -27.68 43.62
C THR A 79 -0.94 -26.65 43.16
N LEU A 80 -1.90 -27.04 42.32
CA LEU A 80 -3.00 -26.18 41.89
C LEU A 80 -3.97 -25.92 43.06
N GLU A 81 -4.34 -26.95 43.80
CA GLU A 81 -5.18 -26.84 45.01
C GLU A 81 -4.49 -25.96 46.06
N ALA A 82 -3.17 -26.12 46.30
CA ALA A 82 -2.39 -25.28 47.22
C ALA A 82 -2.26 -23.83 46.74
N ALA A 83 -2.35 -23.60 45.42
CA ALA A 83 -2.40 -22.26 44.84
C ALA A 83 -3.82 -21.64 44.88
N GLY A 84 -4.84 -22.38 45.34
CA GLY A 84 -6.22 -21.93 45.40
C GLY A 84 -6.99 -22.03 44.07
N ILE A 85 -6.54 -22.89 43.14
CA ILE A 85 -7.17 -23.09 41.83
C ILE A 85 -8.15 -24.27 41.93
N ASP A 86 -9.43 -24.04 41.60
CA ASP A 86 -10.42 -25.12 41.43
C ASP A 86 -10.24 -25.80 40.06
N ILE A 87 -10.27 -27.13 40.06
CA ILE A 87 -10.10 -27.96 38.86
C ILE A 87 -11.32 -27.83 37.94
N ASN A 88 -12.53 -27.65 38.49
CA ASN A 88 -13.73 -27.49 37.67
C ASN A 88 -13.77 -26.13 36.96
N GLU A 89 -13.32 -25.08 37.65
CA GLU A 89 -13.11 -23.76 37.07
C GLU A 89 -12.01 -23.78 36.02
N LEU A 90 -10.91 -24.50 36.27
CA LEU A 90 -9.84 -24.71 35.31
C LEU A 90 -10.34 -25.43 34.05
N ASP A 91 -11.13 -26.51 34.16
CA ASP A 91 -11.73 -27.22 33.01
C ASP A 91 -12.63 -26.28 32.19
N SER A 92 -13.49 -25.52 32.87
CA SER A 92 -14.37 -24.54 32.22
C SER A 92 -13.56 -23.45 31.50
N SER A 93 -12.51 -22.93 32.14
CA SER A 93 -11.58 -21.95 31.58
C SER A 93 -10.80 -22.50 30.38
N THR A 94 -10.35 -23.76 30.45
CA THR A 94 -9.66 -24.42 29.32
C THR A 94 -10.57 -24.52 28.10
N ARG A 95 -11.82 -24.98 28.26
CA ARG A 95 -12.76 -25.12 27.14
C ARG A 95 -13.18 -23.76 26.56
N ALA A 96 -13.43 -22.77 27.41
CA ALA A 96 -13.76 -21.43 26.94
C ALA A 96 -12.59 -20.81 26.13
N ARG A 97 -11.36 -21.03 26.60
CA ARG A 97 -10.16 -20.58 25.88
C ARG A 97 -9.94 -21.33 24.57
N GLU A 98 -10.12 -22.64 24.57
CA GLU A 98 -10.03 -23.47 23.37
C GLU A 98 -11.01 -22.96 22.31
N SER A 99 -12.29 -22.82 22.66
CA SER A 99 -13.31 -22.29 21.75
C SER A 99 -12.98 -20.89 21.23
N ARG A 100 -12.41 -20.01 22.08
CA ARG A 100 -11.97 -18.68 21.67
C ARG A 100 -10.82 -18.74 20.67
N LEU A 101 -9.82 -19.60 20.91
CA LEU A 101 -8.68 -19.77 20.02
C LEU A 101 -9.09 -20.42 18.69
N GLU A 102 -9.97 -21.42 18.71
CA GLU A 102 -10.54 -22.01 17.49
C GLU A 102 -11.26 -20.95 16.65
N SER A 103 -12.11 -20.13 17.29
CA SER A 103 -12.81 -19.04 16.59
C SER A 103 -11.85 -18.01 15.99
N GLU A 104 -10.74 -17.71 16.68
CA GLU A 104 -9.71 -16.79 16.20
C GLU A 104 -8.91 -17.39 15.03
N ILE A 105 -8.61 -18.69 15.09
CA ILE A 105 -7.98 -19.43 14.00
C ILE A 105 -8.89 -19.39 12.77
N ASP A 106 -10.16 -19.76 12.91
CA ASP A 106 -11.13 -19.77 11.80
C ASP A 106 -11.24 -18.39 11.13
N LEU A 107 -11.35 -17.32 11.93
CA LEU A 107 -11.39 -15.95 11.43
C LEU A 107 -10.10 -15.55 10.72
N SER A 108 -8.95 -15.96 11.24
CA SER A 108 -7.65 -15.70 10.61
C SER A 108 -7.50 -16.43 9.28
N GLU A 109 -7.97 -17.69 9.20
CA GLU A 109 -7.95 -18.49 7.99
C GLU A 109 -8.88 -17.94 6.91
N GLU A 110 -10.06 -17.44 7.30
CA GLU A 110 -10.97 -16.75 6.39
C GLU A 110 -10.33 -15.49 5.83
N ARG A 111 -9.68 -14.68 6.68
CA ARG A 111 -8.96 -13.48 6.25
C ARG A 111 -7.81 -13.80 5.29
N ILE A 112 -7.04 -14.86 5.58
CA ILE A 112 -5.94 -15.31 4.70
C ILE A 112 -6.50 -15.75 3.35
N ARG A 113 -7.59 -16.53 3.33
CA ARG A 113 -8.26 -16.95 2.09
C ARG A 113 -8.73 -15.76 1.26
N LYS A 114 -9.44 -14.81 1.89
CA LYS A 114 -9.90 -13.60 1.21
C LYS A 114 -8.74 -12.80 0.59
N LEU A 115 -7.67 -12.57 1.35
CA LEU A 115 -6.49 -11.85 0.83
C LEU A 115 -5.84 -12.57 -0.35
N LYS A 116 -5.81 -13.90 -0.31
CA LYS A 116 -5.30 -14.70 -1.42
C LYS A 116 -6.17 -14.56 -2.67
N ASP A 117 -7.49 -14.68 -2.52
CA ASP A 117 -8.44 -14.59 -3.63
C ASP A 117 -8.39 -13.18 -4.25
N ASP A 118 -8.42 -12.12 -3.43
CA ASP A 118 -8.31 -10.73 -3.87
C ASP A 118 -6.99 -10.49 -4.64
N THR A 119 -5.89 -11.06 -4.15
CA THR A 119 -4.58 -10.94 -4.81
C THR A 119 -4.56 -11.68 -6.15
N GLU A 120 -5.15 -12.87 -6.21
CA GLU A 120 -5.22 -13.66 -7.45
C GLU A 120 -6.06 -12.96 -8.52
N ASP A 121 -7.16 -12.31 -8.13
CA ASP A 121 -7.98 -11.51 -9.04
C ASP A 121 -7.23 -10.29 -9.59
N VAL A 122 -6.44 -9.60 -8.74
CA VAL A 122 -5.57 -8.50 -9.19
C VAL A 122 -4.52 -9.00 -10.19
N ILE A 123 -3.88 -10.13 -9.92
CA ILE A 123 -2.88 -10.73 -10.82
C ILE A 123 -3.51 -11.03 -12.18
N ARG A 124 -4.66 -11.73 -12.20
CA ARG A 124 -5.37 -12.06 -13.45
C ARG A 124 -5.73 -10.82 -14.26
N ASN A 125 -6.23 -9.77 -13.59
CA ASN A 125 -6.55 -8.50 -14.26
C ASN A 125 -5.30 -7.84 -14.86
N LEU A 126 -4.18 -7.82 -14.15
CA LEU A 126 -2.92 -7.26 -14.66
C LEU A 126 -2.36 -8.08 -15.83
N GLU A 127 -2.42 -9.40 -15.77
CA GLU A 127 -2.02 -10.29 -16.87
C GLU A 127 -2.86 -10.01 -18.13
N ASP A 128 -4.17 -9.82 -17.96
CA ASP A 128 -5.07 -9.45 -19.06
C ASP A 128 -4.76 -8.07 -19.65
N GLN A 129 -4.42 -7.09 -18.81
CA GLN A 129 -3.99 -5.77 -19.27
C GLN A 129 -2.68 -5.85 -20.04
N ILE A 130 -1.68 -6.60 -19.55
CA ILE A 130 -0.41 -6.81 -20.24
C ILE A 130 -0.63 -7.48 -21.59
N ARG A 131 -1.50 -8.50 -21.65
CA ARG A 131 -1.87 -9.19 -22.87
C ARG A 131 -2.48 -8.23 -23.89
N LYS A 132 -3.49 -7.44 -23.49
CA LYS A 132 -4.13 -6.43 -24.36
C LYS A 132 -3.14 -5.36 -24.82
N ALA A 133 -2.26 -4.89 -23.94
CA ALA A 133 -1.24 -3.90 -24.31
C ALA A 133 -0.25 -4.45 -25.34
N ARG A 134 0.15 -5.72 -25.21
CA ARG A 134 0.99 -6.41 -26.20
C ARG A 134 0.28 -6.57 -27.54
N GLU A 135 -0.98 -6.97 -27.53
CA GLU A 135 -1.80 -7.10 -28.74
C GLU A 135 -1.93 -5.75 -29.46
N ALA A 136 -2.27 -4.68 -28.73
CA ALA A 136 -2.38 -3.33 -29.28
C ALA A 136 -1.05 -2.83 -29.87
N ARG A 137 0.06 -3.06 -29.17
CA ARG A 137 1.40 -2.71 -29.66
C ARG A 137 1.77 -3.48 -30.91
N ASN A 138 1.56 -4.79 -30.93
CA ASN A 138 1.87 -5.61 -32.10
C ASN A 138 1.01 -5.23 -33.31
N PHE A 139 -0.27 -4.91 -33.09
CA PHE A 139 -1.14 -4.38 -34.14
C PHE A 139 -0.62 -3.04 -34.70
N GLY A 140 -0.27 -2.10 -33.82
CA GLY A 140 0.28 -0.82 -34.24
C GLY A 140 1.60 -0.94 -34.99
N VAL A 141 2.51 -1.81 -34.55
CA VAL A 141 3.77 -2.10 -35.24
C VAL A 141 3.50 -2.67 -36.63
N ALA A 142 2.63 -3.67 -36.77
CA ALA A 142 2.32 -4.27 -38.06
C ALA A 142 1.69 -3.26 -39.04
N GLU A 143 0.89 -2.31 -38.55
CA GLU A 143 0.34 -1.24 -39.39
C GLU A 143 1.44 -0.29 -39.90
N GLN A 144 2.42 0.03 -39.06
CA GLN A 144 3.54 0.90 -39.45
C GLN A 144 4.52 0.18 -40.38
N GLU A 145 4.84 -1.08 -40.11
CA GLU A 145 5.65 -1.92 -41.01
C GLU A 145 5.01 -1.95 -42.40
N ARG A 146 3.70 -2.17 -42.49
CA ARG A 146 2.98 -2.12 -43.77
C ARG A 146 3.09 -0.75 -44.47
N LYS A 147 3.09 0.35 -43.73
CA LYS A 147 3.24 1.71 -44.30
C LYS A 147 4.66 1.95 -44.80
N ILE A 148 5.66 1.45 -44.07
CA ILE A 148 7.07 1.49 -44.47
C ILE A 148 7.25 0.67 -45.74
N ASP A 149 6.79 -0.59 -45.78
CA ASP A 149 6.88 -1.45 -46.96
C ASP A 149 6.24 -0.78 -48.20
N ALA A 150 5.09 -0.14 -48.02
CA ALA A 150 4.42 0.59 -49.09
C ALA A 150 5.20 1.83 -49.55
N ALA A 151 5.86 2.54 -48.63
CA ALA A 151 6.70 3.68 -48.95
C ALA A 151 8.00 3.24 -49.63
N GLU A 152 8.64 2.16 -49.17
CA GLU A 152 9.84 1.57 -49.77
C GLU A 152 9.57 1.12 -51.21
N ALA A 153 8.47 0.41 -51.45
CA ALA A 153 8.04 0.05 -52.81
C ALA A 153 7.82 1.30 -53.69
N GLY A 154 7.24 2.35 -53.12
CA GLY A 154 7.08 3.62 -53.84
C GLY A 154 8.40 4.32 -54.16
N LEU A 155 9.41 4.21 -53.29
CA LEU A 155 10.76 4.72 -53.56
C LEU A 155 11.45 3.90 -54.67
N GLU A 156 11.29 2.57 -54.66
CA GLU A 156 11.79 1.70 -55.73
C GLU A 156 11.18 2.08 -57.10
N ASP A 157 9.88 2.36 -57.14
CA ASP A 157 9.20 2.85 -58.35
C ASP A 157 9.80 4.18 -58.85
N ILE A 158 10.10 5.12 -57.93
CA ILE A 158 10.73 6.40 -58.27
C ILE A 158 12.14 6.17 -58.83
N ASP A 159 12.93 5.31 -58.22
CA ASP A 159 14.27 4.97 -58.68
C ASP A 159 14.25 4.31 -60.07
N MET A 160 13.28 3.43 -60.32
CA MET A 160 13.06 2.84 -61.64
C MET A 160 12.79 3.90 -62.70
N VAL A 161 11.90 4.85 -62.41
CA VAL A 161 11.58 5.97 -63.32
C VAL A 161 12.80 6.87 -63.52
N ARG A 162 13.52 7.23 -62.46
CA ARG A 162 14.74 8.06 -62.55
C ARG A 162 15.81 7.38 -63.40
N GLY A 163 16.06 6.09 -63.17
CA GLY A 163 16.99 5.28 -63.95
C GLY A 163 16.61 5.21 -65.44
N PHE A 164 15.31 5.07 -65.74
CA PHE A 164 14.81 5.09 -67.12
C PHE A 164 15.08 6.43 -67.83
N PHE A 165 14.91 7.56 -67.15
CA PHE A 165 15.15 8.89 -67.71
C PHE A 165 16.59 9.38 -67.57
N GLY A 166 17.50 8.61 -66.95
CA GLY A 166 18.88 9.01 -66.70
C GLY A 166 19.02 10.20 -65.73
N LEU A 167 18.06 10.37 -64.83
CA LEU A 167 18.10 11.42 -63.80
C LEU A 167 19.08 11.02 -62.69
N PRO A 168 19.82 11.98 -62.09
CA PRO A 168 20.72 11.67 -61.00
C PRO A 168 19.93 11.09 -59.81
N GLN A 169 20.44 10.00 -59.22
CA GLN A 169 19.97 9.57 -57.90
C GLN A 169 20.36 10.65 -56.90
N SER A 170 19.42 11.06 -56.06
CA SER A 170 19.75 11.87 -54.89
C SER A 170 20.65 11.01 -54.02
N GLU A 171 21.91 11.42 -53.86
CA GLU A 171 22.86 10.87 -52.90
C GLU A 171 22.19 10.94 -51.53
N SER A 172 21.62 9.82 -51.07
CA SER A 172 21.34 9.63 -49.66
C SER A 172 22.70 9.51 -49.00
N GLU A 173 23.06 10.54 -48.24
CA GLU A 173 24.25 10.64 -47.40
C GLU A 173 24.33 9.42 -46.47
N ASP A 174 24.94 8.34 -46.94
CA ASP A 174 25.67 7.37 -46.13
C ASP A 174 27.13 7.86 -46.05
N GLU A 175 27.34 9.02 -45.44
CA GLU A 175 28.67 9.44 -44.98
C GLU A 175 28.55 9.81 -43.50
N PRO A 176 29.22 9.08 -42.58
CA PRO A 176 29.35 9.54 -41.20
C PRO A 176 30.37 10.67 -41.18
N ASP A 177 29.92 11.92 -41.19
CA ASP A 177 30.78 13.07 -40.93
C ASP A 177 31.26 13.03 -39.47
N GLU A 178 32.55 12.72 -39.30
CA GLU A 178 33.29 12.98 -38.07
C GLU A 178 33.42 14.51 -37.83
N PRO A 179 33.50 14.95 -36.56
CA PRO A 179 33.15 16.31 -36.17
C PRO A 179 34.26 17.33 -36.47
N ALA A 180 33.87 18.48 -37.03
CA ALA A 180 34.72 19.65 -37.11
C ALA A 180 34.70 20.44 -35.77
N GLU A 181 35.74 20.27 -34.97
CA GLU A 181 36.25 21.29 -34.02
C GLU A 181 36.72 22.53 -34.82
N ASP A 182 36.68 23.78 -34.38
CA ASP A 182 36.27 24.47 -33.15
C ASP A 182 36.42 25.97 -33.49
N THR A 183 35.43 26.81 -33.19
CA THR A 183 35.70 28.22 -32.81
C THR A 183 34.68 28.70 -31.79
N THR A 184 35.03 28.50 -30.53
CA THR A 184 34.88 29.47 -29.44
C THR A 184 33.47 29.96 -29.08
N ALA A 185 32.85 29.23 -28.15
CA ALA A 185 31.95 29.80 -27.16
C ALA A 185 32.10 29.07 -25.81
N GLY A 186 33.07 29.52 -25.01
CA GLY A 186 33.08 29.38 -23.55
C GLY A 186 33.29 27.97 -23.00
N ASP A 187 34.56 27.60 -22.84
CA ASP A 187 34.97 26.52 -21.94
C ASP A 187 34.89 27.01 -20.48
N GLU A 188 33.78 26.71 -19.80
CA GLU A 188 33.73 26.62 -18.33
C GLU A 188 32.82 25.44 -17.95
N THR A 189 33.36 24.22 -18.03
CA THR A 189 32.79 23.06 -17.33
C THR A 189 33.00 23.26 -15.83
N GLN A 190 32.04 23.90 -15.15
CA GLN A 190 31.96 23.86 -13.70
C GLN A 190 31.43 22.50 -13.25
N VAL A 191 32.33 21.67 -12.75
CA VAL A 191 31.97 20.49 -11.94
C VAL A 191 31.46 21.03 -10.59
N ILE A 192 30.14 21.10 -10.42
CA ILE A 192 29.54 21.24 -9.09
C ILE A 192 29.39 19.84 -8.50
N GLU A 193 30.47 19.38 -7.87
CA GLU A 193 30.38 18.37 -6.83
C GLU A 193 30.03 19.08 -5.52
N GLY A 194 28.84 18.81 -4.97
CA GLY A 194 28.55 19.07 -3.55
C GLY A 194 27.14 19.56 -3.20
N VAL A 195 26.26 18.61 -2.85
CA VAL A 195 25.29 18.63 -1.74
C VAL A 195 24.14 19.66 -1.74
N GLY A 196 22.89 19.16 -1.70
CA GLY A 196 21.80 19.79 -0.93
C GLY A 196 20.41 19.85 -1.59
N GLU A 197 19.51 18.97 -1.10
CA GLU A 197 18.08 19.20 -0.82
C GLU A 197 17.12 19.71 -1.91
N ASP A 198 16.42 18.75 -2.51
CA ASP A 198 14.95 18.65 -2.66
C ASP A 198 14.12 19.94 -2.88
N ASP A 199 13.85 20.28 -4.15
CA ASP A 199 12.80 21.24 -4.55
C ASP A 199 11.94 20.65 -5.68
N THR A 200 10.96 19.81 -5.33
CA THR A 200 9.93 19.35 -6.25
C THR A 200 8.96 20.48 -6.60
N GLN A 201 9.15 21.16 -7.73
CA GLN A 201 8.13 22.03 -8.32
C GLN A 201 7.12 21.20 -9.12
N VAL A 202 6.01 20.81 -8.48
CA VAL A 202 4.84 20.23 -9.17
C VAL A 202 4.05 21.33 -9.89
N LEU A 203 3.85 21.11 -11.20
CA LEU A 203 2.95 21.87 -12.06
C LEU A 203 1.58 22.06 -11.38
N ARG A 204 1.19 23.33 -11.18
CA ARG A 204 -0.18 23.70 -10.83
C ARG A 204 -1.14 23.23 -11.94
N LYS A 205 -2.11 22.38 -11.60
CA LYS A 205 -3.33 22.24 -12.40
C LYS A 205 -4.20 23.49 -12.17
N PRO A 206 -4.74 24.14 -13.21
CA PRO A 206 -5.72 25.19 -13.01
C PRO A 206 -7.00 24.59 -12.43
N GLY A 207 -7.45 25.15 -11.30
CA GLY A 207 -8.75 24.86 -10.70
C GLY A 207 -9.90 25.42 -11.54
N PRO A 208 -11.13 24.93 -11.29
CA PRO A 208 -12.27 25.09 -12.17
C PRO A 208 -12.79 26.51 -12.12
N LEU A 209 -13.41 26.95 -13.21
CA LEU A 209 -14.55 27.87 -13.33
C LEU A 209 -14.45 28.61 -14.68
N SER A 210 -15.30 28.23 -15.63
CA SER A 210 -16.11 29.22 -16.34
C SER A 210 -17.22 28.50 -17.07
N ASP A 211 -18.44 28.94 -16.80
CA ASP A 211 -19.67 28.61 -17.51
C ASP A 211 -19.52 28.69 -19.02
N SER A 212 -20.16 27.74 -19.71
CA SER A 212 -20.92 28.05 -20.92
C SER A 212 -22.10 27.10 -20.99
N GLU A 213 -23.27 27.73 -20.92
CA GLU A 213 -24.59 27.18 -21.10
C GLU A 213 -24.80 26.63 -22.53
N ASP A 214 -25.87 25.83 -22.63
CA ASP A 214 -26.66 25.51 -23.82
C ASP A 214 -26.31 24.30 -24.70
N TYR A 215 -27.40 23.63 -25.08
CA TYR A 215 -27.57 22.43 -25.93
C TYR A 215 -27.36 21.10 -25.19
N TRP A 216 -28.38 20.45 -24.63
CA TRP A 216 -29.65 20.09 -25.27
C TRP A 216 -30.76 19.88 -24.24
N ASN A 217 -31.73 20.78 -24.26
CA ASN A 217 -33.01 20.59 -23.60
C ASN A 217 -33.94 19.78 -24.51
N ASN A 218 -34.77 18.95 -23.86
CA ASN A 218 -35.98 18.25 -24.33
C ASN A 218 -35.82 16.90 -25.02
N ARG A 219 -36.53 15.91 -24.44
CA ARG A 219 -37.36 14.84 -25.05
C ARG A 219 -37.12 13.50 -24.31
N ASP A 220 -38.05 12.83 -23.64
CA ASP A 220 -39.51 12.86 -23.53
C ASP A 220 -39.90 12.26 -22.16
N GLU A 221 -40.64 12.99 -21.33
CA GLU A 221 -41.58 12.42 -20.35
C GLU A 221 -43.00 12.64 -20.88
N ARG A 222 -43.63 11.59 -21.41
CA ARG A 222 -45.09 11.28 -21.40
C ARG A 222 -45.22 9.80 -21.79
N GLY A 223 -46.08 8.95 -21.23
CA GLY A 223 -47.08 8.98 -20.17
C GLY A 223 -47.28 7.51 -19.75
N GLN A 224 -47.72 7.26 -18.52
CA GLN A 224 -49.07 6.75 -18.22
C GLN A 224 -49.59 5.69 -19.19
#